data_AF-A0A7Y7N1L6-F1
#
_entry.id   AF-A0A7Y7N1L6-F1
#
_cell.length_a   1.000
_cell.length_b   1.000
_cell.length_c   1.000
_cell.angle_alpha   90.00
_cell.angle_beta   90.00
_cell.angle_gamma   90.00
#
_symmetry.space_group_name_H-M   'P 1'
#
loop_
_entity.id
_entity.type
_entity.pdbx_description
1 polymer ?
#
loop_
_entity_poly.entity_id
_entity_poly.type
_entity_poly.pdbx_seq_one_letter_code
_entity_poly.pdbx_strand_id
1 'polypeptide(L)' 'MRLFKRYTPSMIAKHVSRLFKGRIYIYGVGKFEFDNGKLVLPDRAEKRHFQTVKEINSEIMKLRCAYA' A
#
# COMPACT_ATOMS: atom_id res chain seq x y z
N MET A 1 -11.83 -2.58 -5.87
CA MET A 1 -11.34 -1.59 -4.88
C MET A 1 -11.51 -2.20 -3.49
N ARG A 2 -10.44 -2.38 -2.70
CA ARG A 2 -10.54 -2.97 -1.35
C ARG A 2 -10.48 -1.89 -0.28
N LEU A 3 -11.38 -1.99 0.71
CA LEU A 3 -11.45 -1.10 1.86
C LEU A 3 -10.73 -1.72 3.07
N PHE A 4 -9.78 -0.99 3.63
CA PHE A 4 -9.10 -1.32 4.88
C PHE A 4 -9.62 -0.42 5.99
N LYS A 5 -10.49 -0.98 6.85
CA LYS A 5 -11.04 -0.26 8.03
C LYS A 5 -9.99 -0.07 9.13
N ARG A 6 -8.99 -0.94 9.20
CA ARG A 6 -7.88 -0.89 10.15
C ARG A 6 -6.57 -0.71 9.40
N TYR A 7 -5.68 0.14 9.93
CA TYR A 7 -4.36 0.34 9.36
C TYR A 7 -3.44 -0.81 9.79
N THR A 8 -3.29 -1.81 8.93
CA THR A 8 -2.38 -2.95 9.11
C THR A 8 -1.45 -3.07 7.90
N PRO A 9 -0.29 -2.38 7.91
CA PRO A 9 0.62 -2.30 6.77
C PRO A 9 0.95 -3.65 6.14
N SER A 10 1.20 -4.69 6.94
CA SER A 10 1.53 -6.03 6.45
C SER A 10 0.36 -6.72 5.72
N MET A 11 -0.91 -6.51 6.14
CA MET A 11 -2.06 -7.04 5.39
C MET A 11 -2.28 -6.29 4.09
N ILE A 12 -2.10 -4.97 4.12
CA ILE A 12 -2.20 -4.12 2.93
C ILE A 12 -1.11 -4.51 1.93
N ALA A 13 0.13 -4.67 2.40
CA ALA A 13 1.28 -5.13 1.64
C ALA A 13 1.03 -6.53 1.04
N LYS A 14 0.48 -7.49 1.80
CA LYS A 14 0.10 -8.80 1.25
C LYS A 14 -0.97 -8.69 0.16
N HIS A 15 -1.94 -7.81 0.31
CA HIS A 15 -2.98 -7.61 -0.69
C HIS A 15 -2.43 -6.98 -1.97
N VAL A 16 -1.60 -5.94 -1.83
CA VAL A 16 -0.95 -5.24 -2.95
C VAL A 16 0.08 -6.13 -3.64
N SER A 17 0.93 -6.84 -2.89
CA SER A 17 1.96 -7.72 -3.46
C SER A 17 1.39 -8.88 -4.29
N ARG A 18 0.17 -9.34 -3.96
CA ARG A 18 -0.55 -10.38 -4.73
C ARG A 18 -1.19 -9.87 -6.01
N LEU A 19 -1.39 -8.57 -6.15
CA LEU A 19 -2.13 -7.97 -7.28
C LEU A 19 -1.19 -7.06 -8.08
N PHE A 20 -1.24 -7.15 -9.40
CA PHE A 20 -0.37 -6.34 -10.25
C PHE A 20 -0.75 -4.85 -10.22
N LYS A 21 -2.03 -4.51 -10.29
CA LYS A 21 -2.49 -3.12 -10.27
C LYS A 21 -3.87 -3.00 -9.62
N GLY A 22 -4.17 -1.84 -9.06
CA GLY A 22 -5.49 -1.58 -8.50
C GLY A 22 -5.55 -0.38 -7.57
N ARG A 23 -6.66 -0.31 -6.84
CA ARG A 23 -6.98 0.80 -5.93
C ARG A 23 -7.40 0.27 -4.57
N ILE A 24 -6.90 0.91 -3.53
CA ILE A 24 -7.27 0.63 -2.14
C ILE A 24 -7.71 1.91 -1.44
N TYR A 25 -8.57 1.75 -0.43
CA TYR A 25 -8.90 2.82 0.49
C TYR A 25 -8.45 2.42 1.88
N ILE A 26 -7.70 3.30 2.53
CA ILE A 26 -7.24 3.15 3.90
C ILE A 26 -8.03 4.15 4.74
N TYR A 27 -8.85 3.64 5.65
CA TYR A 27 -9.64 4.50 6.54
C TYR A 27 -8.73 5.39 7.38
N GLY A 28 -9.01 6.70 7.39
CA GLY A 28 -8.21 7.70 8.10
C GLY A 28 -6.96 8.20 7.37
N VAL A 29 -6.56 7.59 6.24
CA VAL A 29 -5.46 8.08 5.40
C VAL A 29 -5.96 8.56 4.05
N GLY A 30 -6.69 7.71 3.31
CA GLY A 30 -7.24 8.09 2.02
C GLY A 30 -7.23 6.98 0.96
N LYS A 31 -7.43 7.41 -0.29
CA LYS A 31 -7.40 6.57 -1.49
C LYS A 31 -5.95 6.44 -1.97
N PHE A 32 -5.53 5.23 -2.27
CA PHE A 32 -4.24 4.95 -2.89
C PHE A 32 -4.39 4.07 -4.12
N GLU A 33 -3.56 4.33 -5.10
CA GLU A 33 -3.38 3.47 -6.26
C GLU A 33 -2.09 2.67 -6.09
N PHE A 34 -2.07 1.47 -6.64
CA PHE A 34 -0.88 0.65 -6.67
C PHE A 34 -0.69 0.05 -8.06
N ASP A 35 0.55 -0.04 -8.47
CA ASP A 35 0.97 -0.56 -9.77
C ASP A 35 2.24 -1.41 -9.61
N ASN A 36 2.32 -2.48 -10.40
CA ASN A 36 3.32 -3.54 -10.31
C ASN A 36 3.62 -4.03 -8.88
N GLY A 37 2.57 -4.13 -8.07
CA GLY A 37 2.66 -4.54 -6.67
C GLY A 37 3.36 -3.53 -5.76
N LYS A 38 3.37 -2.23 -6.09
CA LYS A 38 3.89 -1.14 -5.26
C LYS A 38 2.84 -0.03 -5.14
N LEU A 39 2.74 0.60 -3.97
CA LEU A 39 1.91 1.80 -3.82
C LEU A 39 2.51 2.98 -4.58
N VAL A 40 1.63 3.71 -5.25
CA VAL A 40 1.90 4.96 -5.95
C VAL A 40 1.42 6.11 -5.06
N LEU A 41 2.19 7.19 -5.05
CA LEU A 41 1.80 8.42 -4.34
C LEU A 41 0.61 9.08 -5.03
N PRO A 42 -0.39 9.55 -4.28
CA PRO A 42 -1.50 10.30 -4.86
C PRO A 42 -1.03 11.67 -5.36
N ASP A 43 -1.73 12.21 -6.37
CA ASP A 43 -1.42 13.50 -7.01
C ASP A 43 -1.36 14.68 -6.00
N ARG A 44 -2.23 14.64 -4.98
CA ARG A 44 -2.21 15.56 -3.82
C ARG A 44 -1.73 14.85 -2.56
N ALA A 45 -0.44 14.48 -2.52
CA ALA A 45 0.15 13.81 -1.37
C ALA A 45 0.56 14.79 -0.25
N GLU A 46 -0.03 14.63 0.93
CA GLU A 46 0.48 15.22 2.18
C GLU A 46 1.60 14.35 2.81
N LYS A 47 2.36 14.91 3.76
CA LYS A 47 3.43 14.20 4.50
C LYS A 47 3.01 12.83 5.05
N ARG A 48 1.74 12.69 5.50
CA ARG A 48 1.19 11.41 5.98
C ARG A 48 1.15 10.34 4.88
N HIS A 49 0.74 10.72 3.67
CA HIS A 49 0.71 9.81 2.52
C HIS A 49 2.11 9.29 2.18
N PHE A 50 3.12 10.16 2.23
CA PHE A 50 4.51 9.75 2.01
C PHE A 50 4.98 8.71 3.04
N GLN A 51 4.69 8.94 4.33
CA GLN A 51 5.02 7.96 5.38
C GLN A 51 4.30 6.63 5.17
N THR A 52 3.00 6.66 4.89
CA THR A 52 2.21 5.45 4.64
C THR A 52 2.71 4.67 3.44
N VAL A 53 2.98 5.33 2.31
CA VAL A 53 3.51 4.67 1.11
C VAL A 53 4.87 4.06 1.37
N LYS A 54 5.77 4.79 2.06
CA LYS A 54 7.10 4.28 2.42
C LYS A 54 7.01 3.05 3.32
N GLU A 55 6.16 3.10 4.34
CA GLU A 55 5.96 1.99 5.28
C GLU A 55 5.42 0.75 4.57
N ILE A 56 4.35 0.89 3.78
CA ILE A 56 3.73 -0.25 3.09
C ILE A 56 4.68 -0.80 2.01
N ASN A 57 5.37 0.04 1.24
CA ASN A 57 6.34 -0.43 0.24
C ASN A 57 7.52 -1.16 0.88
N SER A 58 7.94 -0.77 2.09
CA SER A 58 8.94 -1.51 2.87
C SER A 58 8.45 -2.90 3.26
N GLU A 59 7.20 -3.01 3.74
CA GLU A 59 6.57 -4.30 4.04
C GLU A 59 6.40 -5.18 2.79
N ILE A 60 6.06 -4.59 1.64
CA ILE A 60 6.02 -5.31 0.36
C ILE A 60 7.40 -5.85 0.02
N MET A 61 8.46 -5.06 0.18
CA MET A 61 9.82 -5.48 -0.10
C MET A 61 10.25 -6.63 0.82
N LYS A 62 9.96 -6.55 2.12
CA LYS A 62 10.20 -7.64 3.07
C LYS A 62 9.47 -8.92 2.67
N LEU A 63 8.19 -8.81 2.29
CA LEU A 63 7.42 -9.96 1.81
C LEU A 63 8.06 -10.57 0.55
N ARG A 64 8.51 -9.75 -0.40
CA ARG A 64 9.19 -10.25 -1.60
C ARG A 64 10.50 -10.96 -1.26
N CYS A 65 11.32 -10.41 -0.37
CA CYS A 65 12.56 -11.05 0.06
C CYS A 65 12.33 -12.35 0.86
N ALA A 66 11.24 -12.44 1.63
CA ALA A 66 10.93 -13.62 2.42
C ALA A 66 10.36 -14.80 1.60
N TYR A 67 9.84 -14.54 0.40
CA TYR A 67 9.24 -15.53 -0.50
C TYR A 67 9.98 -15.66 -1.85
N ALA A 68 11.19 -15.10 -1.97
CA ALA A 68 12.07 -15.24 -3.12
C ALA A 68 13.08 -16.37 -2.91
#